data_AF-A0A951MPC9-F1
#
_entry.id   AF-A0A951MPC9-F1
#
_cell.length_a   1.000
_cell.length_b   1.000
_cell.length_c   1.000
_cell.angle_alpha   90.00
_cell.angle_beta   90.00
_cell.angle_gamma   90.00
#
_symmetry.space_group_name_H-M   'P 1'
#
loop_
_entity.id
_entity.type
_entity.pdbx_description
1 polymer ?
#
loop_
_entity_poly.entity_id
_entity_poly.type
_entity_poly.pdbx_seq_one_letter_code
_entity_poly.pdbx_strand_id
1 'polypeptide(L)'
;MSGNGGPPGGGSEAERLEKAFPLGDGTAQDAADATCPYCAEPVSLRLDPGSGARQEYVEDCPVCCRPWQVSVRYAADGSARVELRSEDEA
;
A
#
# COMPACT_ATOMS: atom_id res chain seq x y z
N MET A 1 -15.38 50.55 11.16
CA MET A 1 -16.17 49.64 10.29
C MET A 1 -15.17 48.74 9.59
N SER A 2 -15.20 47.47 9.97
CA SER A 2 -14.28 46.42 9.54
C SER A 2 -14.42 46.11 8.05
N GLY A 3 -13.32 45.79 7.40
CA GLY A 3 -13.31 45.28 6.04
C GLY A 3 -11.90 45.21 5.47
N ASN A 4 -11.07 44.30 5.99
CA ASN A 4 -9.88 43.87 5.27
C ASN A 4 -10.17 42.52 4.63
N GLY A 5 -10.15 42.49 3.30
CA GLY A 5 -10.38 41.33 2.47
C GLY A 5 -9.37 40.22 2.76
N GLY A 6 -9.88 38.99 2.85
CA GLY A 6 -9.04 37.80 2.85
C GLY A 6 -8.35 37.63 1.49
N PRO A 7 -7.08 37.16 1.47
CA PRO A 7 -6.39 36.90 0.21
C PRO A 7 -7.01 35.67 -0.50
N PRO A 8 -7.00 35.63 -1.84
CA PRO A 8 -7.51 34.51 -2.60
C PRO A 8 -6.45 33.40 -2.75
N GLY A 9 -6.87 32.15 -2.52
CA GLY A 9 -6.31 30.96 -3.16
C GLY A 9 -4.82 30.69 -2.93
N GLY A 10 -4.49 30.10 -1.78
CA GLY A 10 -3.20 29.44 -1.57
C GLY A 10 -3.46 28.11 -0.88
N GLY A 11 -3.68 27.05 -1.67
CA GLY A 11 -3.81 25.68 -1.15
C GLY A 11 -2.58 25.39 -0.28
N SER A 12 -2.84 25.19 1.01
CA SER A 12 -1.81 25.03 2.03
C SER A 12 -0.91 23.85 1.66
N GLU A 13 0.34 23.88 2.13
CA GLU A 13 1.22 22.70 1.98
C GLU A 13 0.57 21.45 2.59
N ALA A 14 -0.25 21.64 3.63
CA ALA A 14 -1.11 20.63 4.23
C ALA A 14 -2.12 20.03 3.24
N GLU A 15 -2.83 20.85 2.45
CA GLU A 15 -3.77 20.35 1.43
C GLU A 15 -3.05 19.58 0.31
N ARG A 16 -1.84 20.01 -0.04
CA ARG A 16 -0.98 19.29 -1.02
C ARG A 16 -0.47 17.97 -0.45
N LEU A 17 -0.15 17.92 0.84
CA LEU A 17 0.31 16.73 1.54
C LEU A 17 -0.83 15.74 1.77
N GLU A 18 -2.02 16.21 2.14
CA GLU A 18 -3.25 15.40 2.26
C GLU A 18 -3.70 14.84 0.92
N LYS A 19 -3.46 15.56 -0.19
CA LYS A 19 -3.76 15.06 -1.54
C LYS A 19 -2.69 14.10 -2.08
N ALA A 20 -1.43 14.25 -1.65
CA ALA A 20 -0.31 13.40 -2.05
C ALA A 20 -0.17 12.14 -1.17
N PHE A 21 -0.59 12.24 0.09
CA PHE A 21 -0.61 11.19 1.11
C PHE A 21 -1.91 11.36 1.91
N PRO A 22 -3.08 11.01 1.34
CA PRO A 22 -4.31 10.99 2.12
C PRO A 22 -4.06 10.11 3.33
N LEU A 23 -4.06 10.72 4.52
CA LEU A 23 -4.01 10.02 5.79
C LEU A 23 -5.10 8.97 5.69
N GLY A 24 -4.69 7.70 5.55
CA GLY A 24 -5.62 6.60 5.47
C GLY A 24 -6.60 6.77 6.62
N ASP A 25 -7.89 6.77 6.33
CA ASP A 25 -8.99 6.89 7.29
C ASP A 25 -9.04 5.71 8.30
N GLY A 26 -7.95 4.95 8.41
CA GLY A 26 -7.79 3.75 9.21
C GLY A 26 -8.43 2.51 8.58
N THR A 27 -8.91 2.58 7.34
CA THR A 27 -9.65 1.45 6.71
C THR A 27 -8.81 0.59 5.77
N ALA A 28 -7.57 0.99 5.50
CA ALA A 28 -6.70 0.24 4.60
C ALA A 28 -6.36 -1.16 5.14
N GLN A 29 -6.41 -2.16 4.26
CA GLN A 29 -6.08 -3.54 4.60
C GLN A 29 -4.60 -3.69 4.96
N ASP A 30 -4.32 -4.28 6.11
CA ASP A 30 -2.98 -4.52 6.64
C ASP A 30 -2.54 -5.99 6.55
N ALA A 31 -3.40 -6.86 6.02
CA ALA A 31 -3.11 -8.26 5.77
C ALA A 31 -3.85 -8.78 4.53
N ALA A 32 -3.30 -9.83 3.90
CA ALA A 32 -3.93 -10.54 2.80
C ALA A 32 -3.58 -12.03 2.81
N ASP A 33 -4.55 -12.88 2.50
CA ASP A 33 -4.30 -14.31 2.27
C ASP A 33 -3.82 -14.55 0.84
N ALA A 34 -2.78 -15.36 0.71
CA ALA A 34 -2.17 -15.73 -0.56
C ALA A 34 -1.73 -17.20 -0.54
N THR A 35 -1.33 -17.72 -1.69
CA THR A 35 -0.78 -19.07 -1.81
C THR A 35 0.64 -18.99 -2.34
N CYS A 36 1.55 -19.69 -1.66
CA CYS A 36 2.94 -19.77 -2.08
C CYS A 36 3.05 -20.33 -3.51
N PRO A 37 3.69 -19.63 -4.48
CA PRO A 37 3.90 -20.15 -5.83
C PRO A 37 4.85 -21.36 -5.89
N TYR A 38 5.53 -21.66 -4.80
CA TYR A 38 6.57 -22.69 -4.73
C TYR A 38 6.14 -23.99 -4.04
N CYS A 39 5.54 -23.90 -2.85
CA CYS A 39 5.09 -25.07 -2.08
C CYS A 39 3.56 -25.21 -2.03
N ALA A 40 2.82 -24.28 -2.64
CA ALA A 40 1.34 -24.25 -2.65
C ALA A 40 0.67 -24.15 -1.27
N GLU A 41 1.41 -23.83 -0.22
CA GLU A 41 0.86 -23.60 1.11
C GLU A 41 0.17 -22.23 1.20
N PRO A 42 -1.00 -22.14 1.86
CA PRO A 42 -1.64 -20.87 2.15
C PRO A 42 -0.82 -20.09 3.19
N VAL A 43 -0.69 -18.79 2.96
CA VAL A 43 0.03 -17.87 3.83
C VAL A 43 -0.79 -16.61 4.03
N SER A 44 -0.60 -15.96 5.18
CA SER A 44 -1.19 -14.66 5.49
C SER A 44 -0.05 -13.63 5.49
N LEU A 45 -0.08 -12.71 4.53
CA LEU A 45 0.93 -11.68 4.32
C LEU A 45 0.58 -10.44 5.12
N ARG A 46 1.59 -9.81 5.73
CA ARG A 46 1.44 -8.48 6.35
C ARG A 46 1.70 -7.41 5.30
N LEU A 47 0.84 -6.40 5.24
CA LEU A 47 0.94 -5.28 4.34
C LEU A 47 1.19 -3.99 5.12
N ASP A 48 1.89 -3.03 4.50
CA ASP A 48 2.11 -1.70 5.06
C ASP A 48 1.48 -0.63 4.16
N PRO A 49 0.23 -0.20 4.42
CA PRO A 49 -0.42 0.86 3.64
C PRO A 49 0.36 2.19 3.66
N GLY A 50 1.20 2.42 4.67
CA GLY A 50 2.01 3.64 4.80
C GLY A 50 3.13 3.74 3.77
N SER A 51 3.53 2.62 3.16
CA SER A 51 4.58 2.56 2.13
C SER A 51 4.12 2.97 0.73
N GLY A 52 2.88 3.48 0.59
CA GLY A 52 2.33 4.03 -0.64
C GLY A 52 1.42 3.07 -1.41
N ALA A 53 0.74 3.60 -2.44
CA ALA A 53 -0.33 2.87 -3.13
C ALA A 53 0.13 1.72 -4.03
N ARG A 54 1.42 1.67 -4.40
CA ARG A 54 2.04 0.57 -5.14
C ARG A 54 3.35 0.20 -4.47
N GLN A 55 3.49 -1.08 -4.15
CA GLN A 55 4.65 -1.61 -3.43
C GLN A 55 5.13 -2.87 -4.13
N GLU A 56 6.45 -3.01 -4.26
CA GLU A 56 7.10 -4.18 -4.81
C GLU A 56 8.28 -4.50 -3.90
N TYR A 57 8.30 -5.71 -3.34
CA TYR A 57 9.35 -6.17 -2.44
C TYR A 57 9.58 -7.66 -2.60
N VAL A 58 10.68 -8.16 -2.04
CA VAL A 58 11.00 -9.58 -1.95
C VAL A 58 10.83 -10.01 -0.49
N GLU A 59 10.17 -11.13 -0.27
CA GLU A 59 10.02 -11.77 1.03
C GLU A 59 10.20 -13.27 0.87
N ASP A 60 10.71 -13.94 1.90
CA ASP A 60 10.83 -15.40 1.90
C ASP A 60 9.53 -16.07 2.33
N CYS A 61 9.19 -17.18 1.68
CA CYS A 61 8.06 -18.00 2.13
C CYS A 61 8.28 -18.47 3.58
N PRO A 62 7.36 -18.21 4.53
CA PRO A 62 7.52 -18.65 5.92
C PRO A 62 7.44 -20.17 6.08
N VAL A 63 7.03 -20.90 5.04
CA VAL A 63 6.92 -22.35 5.04
C VAL A 63 8.11 -23.04 4.37
N CYS A 64 8.51 -22.61 3.17
CA CYS A 64 9.56 -23.26 2.38
C CYS A 64 10.83 -22.43 2.18
N CYS A 65 10.93 -21.25 2.78
CA CYS A 65 12.10 -20.34 2.73
C CYS A 65 12.59 -20.01 1.32
N ARG A 66 11.71 -20.01 0.32
CA ARG A 66 12.04 -19.57 -1.04
C ARG A 66 11.62 -18.11 -1.24
N PRO A 67 12.49 -17.27 -1.80
CA PRO A 67 12.18 -15.87 -2.04
C PRO A 67 11.13 -15.72 -3.15
N TRP A 68 10.11 -14.92 -2.89
CA TRP A 68 9.11 -14.52 -3.88
C TRP A 68 9.07 -13.00 -4.05
N GLN A 69 8.60 -12.55 -5.21
CA GLN A 69 8.29 -11.14 -5.43
C GLN A 69 6.83 -10.89 -5.00
N VAL A 70 6.63 -9.97 -4.06
CA VAL A 70 5.31 -9.48 -3.65
C VAL A 70 5.01 -8.17 -4.37
N SER A 71 3.85 -8.07 -4.99
CA SER A 71 3.32 -6.83 -5.58
C SER A 71 2.00 -6.47 -4.92
N VAL A 72 1.94 -5.28 -4.31
CA VAL A 72 0.75 -4.77 -3.62
C VAL A 72 0.26 -3.51 -4.31
N ARG A 73 -1.06 -3.44 -4.54
CA ARG A 73 -1.75 -2.24 -5.03
C ARG A 73 -2.94 -1.91 -4.14
N TYR A 74 -2.96 -0.70 -3.60
CA TYR A 74 -4.09 -0.18 -2.84
C TYR A 74 -5.03 0.61 -3.75
N ALA A 75 -6.34 0.35 -3.61
CA ALA A 75 -7.37 1.20 -4.17
C ALA A 75 -7.71 2.36 -3.21
N ALA A 76 -8.48 3.34 -3.70
CA ALA A 76 -8.85 4.52 -2.93
C ALA A 76 -9.74 4.22 -1.72
N ASP A 77 -10.37 3.04 -1.68
CA ASP A 77 -11.20 2.55 -0.57
C ASP A 77 -10.40 1.75 0.47
N GLY A 78 -9.07 1.69 0.34
CA GLY A 78 -8.20 0.96 1.25
C GLY A 78 -8.09 -0.55 0.96
N SER A 79 -8.80 -1.08 -0.04
CA SER A 79 -8.65 -2.48 -0.44
C SER A 79 -7.28 -2.74 -1.08
N ALA A 80 -6.64 -3.85 -0.70
CA ALA A 80 -5.36 -4.27 -1.22
C ALA A 80 -5.54 -5.41 -2.24
N ARG A 81 -4.85 -5.31 -3.36
CA ARG A 81 -4.64 -6.41 -4.30
C ARG A 81 -3.20 -6.87 -4.19
N VAL A 82 -3.01 -8.15 -3.92
CA VAL A 82 -1.69 -8.78 -3.77
C VAL A 82 -1.47 -9.81 -4.85
N GLU A 83 -0.30 -9.77 -5.48
CA GLU A 83 0.15 -10.75 -6.46
C GLU A 83 1.54 -11.27 -6.05
N LEU A 84 1.69 -12.60 -6.02
CA LEU A 84 2.95 -13.28 -5.74
C LEU A 84 3.52 -13.86 -7.03
N ARG A 85 4.82 -13.65 -7.27
CA ARG A 85 5.57 -14.28 -8.37
C ARG A 85 6.82 -14.96 -7.85
N SER A 86 7.21 -16.07 -8.47
CA SER A 86 8.52 -16.67 -8.24
C SER A 86 9.61 -15.74 -8.78
N GLU A 87 10.71 -15.57 -8.02
CA GLU A 87 11.87 -14.78 -8.46
C GLU A 87 12.57 -15.42 -9.67
N ASP A 88 12.44 -16.74 -9.85
CA ASP A 88 13.00 -17.50 -10.98
C ASP A 88 12.44 -17.08 -12.35
N GLU A 89 11.32 -16.35 -12.39
CA GLU A 89 10.69 -15.85 -13.64
C GLU A 89 10.87 -14.33 -13.87
N ALA A 90 11.87 -13.72 -13.22
CA ALA A 90 12.19 -12.29 -13.36
C ALA A 90 13.21 -12.00 -14.48
#